data_AF-A0A413XHW1-F1
#
_entry.id   AF-A0A413XHW1-F1
#
_cell.length_a   1.000
_cell.length_b   1.000
_cell.length_c   1.000
_cell.angle_alpha   90.00
_cell.angle_beta   90.00
_cell.angle_gamma   90.00
#
_symmetry.space_group_name_H-M   'P 1'
#
loop_
_entity.id
_entity.type
_entity.pdbx_description
1 polymer ?
#
loop_
_entity_poly.entity_id
_entity_poly.type
_entity_poly.pdbx_seq_one_letter_code
_entity_poly.pdbx_strand_id
1 'polypeptide(L)' 'MKRNEEIWTDAKCAALRVEFLTSREELFLYAKAIYSAMMWGREVNEQNRIIQEKNNSVK' A
#
# COMPACT_ATOMS: atom_id res chain seq x y z
N MET A 1 -7.77 -7.25 7.47
CA MET A 1 -7.04 -6.25 6.63
C MET A 1 -7.27 -4.87 7.20
N LYS A 2 -6.27 -3.97 7.17
CA LYS A 2 -6.45 -2.55 7.51
C LYS A 2 -7.55 -1.89 6.65
N ARG A 3 -8.23 -0.86 7.12
CA ARG A 3 -9.13 -0.08 6.25
C ARG A 3 -8.34 0.79 5.27
N ASN A 4 -8.95 1.17 4.15
CA ASN A 4 -8.27 2.02 3.15
C ASN A 4 -7.87 3.38 3.76
N GLU A 5 -8.68 3.93 4.66
CA GLU A 5 -8.39 5.17 5.39
C GLU A 5 -7.17 5.04 6.31
N GLU A 6 -6.97 3.87 6.91
CA GLU A 6 -5.80 3.58 7.73
C GLU A 6 -4.54 3.49 6.86
N ILE A 7 -4.63 2.85 5.69
CA ILE A 7 -3.53 2.82 4.70
C ILE A 7 -3.20 4.23 4.22
N TRP A 8 -4.22 5.06 3.94
CA TRP A 8 -4.00 6.45 3.55
C TRP A 8 -3.32 7.26 4.66
N THR A 9 -3.68 7.01 5.91
CA THR A 9 -3.02 7.63 7.07
C THR A 9 -1.57 7.18 7.19
N ASP A 10 -1.29 5.89 7.06
CA ASP A 10 0.06 5.34 7.07
C ASP A 10 0.92 5.93 5.93
N ALA A 11 0.36 6.07 4.73
CA ALA A 11 1.04 6.64 3.57
C ALA A 11 1.41 8.12 3.78
N LYS A 12 0.50 8.92 4.36
CA LYS A 12 0.81 10.31 4.75
C LYS A 12 1.89 10.38 5.82
N CYS A 13 1.81 9.52 6.85
CA CYS A 13 2.83 9.45 7.90
C CYS A 13 4.20 9.06 7.34
N ALA A 14 4.25 8.14 6.37
CA ALA A 14 5.48 7.77 5.68
C ALA A 14 6.03 8.92 4.82
N ALA A 15 5.18 9.62 4.07
CA ALA A 15 5.59 10.79 3.28
C ALA A 15 6.15 11.92 4.15
N LEU A 16 5.55 12.17 5.33
CA LEU A 16 6.03 13.19 6.28
C LEU A 16 7.43 12.89 6.86
N ARG A 17 7.92 11.65 6.76
CA ARG A 17 9.26 11.26 7.22
C ARG A 17 10.34 11.45 6.14
N VAL A 18 9.98 11.92 4.95
CA VAL A 18 10.91 12.09 3.84
C VAL A 18 11.46 13.51 3.85
N GLU A 19 12.74 13.63 4.21
CA GLU A 19 13.40 14.91 4.49
C GLU A 19 13.59 15.80 3.25
N PHE A 20 13.60 15.22 2.04
CA PHE A 20 13.82 15.99 0.80
C PHE A 20 12.55 16.57 0.18
N LEU A 21 11.37 16.30 0.74
CA LEU A 21 10.12 16.89 0.25
C LEU A 21 10.03 18.33 0.77
N THR A 22 9.99 19.28 -0.16
CA THR A 22 10.09 20.72 0.13
C THR A 22 8.76 21.45 0.01
N SER A 23 7.77 20.83 -0.63
CA SER A 23 6.46 21.43 -0.86
C SER A 23 5.30 20.52 -0.44
N ARG A 24 4.15 21.16 -0.18
CA ARG A 24 2.89 20.45 0.04
C ARG A 24 2.51 19.59 -1.16
N GLU A 25 2.75 20.08 -2.38
CA GLU A 25 2.46 19.36 -3.62
C GLU A 25 3.25 18.04 -3.67
N GLU A 26 4.56 18.11 -3.43
CA GLU A 26 5.45 16.95 -3.35
C GLU A 26 5.03 15.96 -2.26
N LEU A 27 4.70 16.46 -1.07
CA LEU A 27 4.19 15.63 0.03
C LEU A 27 2.93 14.84 -0.36
N PHE A 28 1.95 15.51 -0.98
CA PHE A 28 0.71 14.85 -1.40
C PHE A 28 0.94 13.86 -2.54
N LEU A 29 1.80 14.18 -3.51
CA LEU A 29 2.16 13.27 -4.59
C LEU A 29 2.89 12.02 -4.05
N TYR A 30 3.83 12.21 -3.14
CA TYR A 30 4.58 11.12 -2.53
C TYR A 30 3.68 10.22 -1.67
N ALA A 31 2.79 10.81 -0.85
CA ALA A 31 1.81 10.05 -0.09
C ALA A 31 0.87 9.24 -1.01
N LYS A 32 0.40 9.82 -2.12
CA LYS A 32 -0.41 9.10 -3.12
C LYS A 32 0.35 7.92 -3.73
N ALA A 33 1.63 8.09 -4.06
CA ALA A 33 2.46 7.02 -4.59
C ALA A 33 2.61 5.86 -3.59
N ILE A 34 2.92 6.16 -2.32
CA ILE A 34 3.01 5.16 -1.25
C ILE A 34 1.67 4.43 -1.09
N TYR A 35 0.57 5.17 -1.03
CA TYR A 35 -0.77 4.58 -0.89
C TYR A 35 -1.09 3.60 -2.03
N SER A 36 -0.85 4.01 -3.28
CA SER A 36 -1.06 3.15 -4.44
C SER A 36 -0.20 1.88 -4.37
N ALA A 37 1.07 1.99 -3.95
CA ALA A 37 1.95 0.84 -3.77
C ALA A 37 1.44 -0.12 -2.68
N MET A 38 0.96 0.41 -1.54
CA MET A 38 0.38 -0.39 -0.46
C MET A 38 -0.90 -1.11 -0.90
N MET A 39 -1.77 -0.43 -1.66
CA MET A 39 -2.98 -1.04 -2.22
C MET A 39 -2.66 -2.13 -3.24
N TRP A 40 -1.67 -1.91 -4.10
CA TRP A 40 -1.20 -2.93 -5.03
C TRP A 40 -0.64 -4.16 -4.30
N GLY A 41 0.18 -3.97 -3.27
CA GLY A 41 0.69 -5.07 -2.46
C GLY A 41 -0.41 -5.88 -1.76
N ARG A 42 -1.50 -5.22 -1.32
CA ARG A 42 -2.68 -5.91 -0.78
C ARG A 42 -3.35 -6.81 -1.83
N GLU A 43 -3.57 -6.29 -3.03
CA GLU A 43 -4.19 -7.05 -4.13
C GLU A 43 -3.33 -8.26 -4.50
N VAL A 44 -2.01 -8.06 -4.68
CA VAL A 44 -1.08 -9.14 -4.99
C VAL A 44 -1.08 -10.23 -3.91
N ASN A 45 -1.10 -9.85 -2.63
CA ASN A 45 -1.17 -10.82 -1.54
C ASN A 45 -2.46 -11.64 -1.55
N GLU A 46 -3.60 -11.02 -1.88
CA GLU A 46 -4.87 -11.72 -1.99
C GLU A 46 -4.84 -12.73 -3.15
N GLN A 47 -4.35 -12.31 -4.32
CA GLN A 47 -4.19 -13.20 -5.48
C GLN A 47 -3.27 -14.39 -5.16
N ASN A 48 -2.15 -14.14 -4.48
CA ASN A 48 -1.23 -15.18 -4.05
C ASN A 48 -1.87 -16.16 -3.08
N ARG A 49 -2.70 -15.69 -2.14
CA ARG A 49 -3.46 -16.55 -1.21
C ARG A 49 -4.40 -17.47 -1.98
N ILE A 50 -5.17 -16.94 -2.93
CA ILE A 50 -6.09 -17.71 -3.77
C ILE A 50 -5.34 -18.80 -4.56
N ILE A 51 -4.17 -18.47 -5.11
CA ILE A 51 -3.32 -19.43 -5.84
C ILE A 51 -2.84 -20.55 -4.89
N GLN A 52 -2.38 -20.21 -3.69
CA GLN A 52 -1.93 -21.20 -2.70
C GLN A 52 -3.05 -22.14 -2.25
N GLU A 53 -4.24 -21.61 -1.97
CA GLU A 53 -5.41 -22.40 -1.59
C GLU A 53 -5.81 -23.38 -2.70
N LYS A 54 -5.82 -22.92 -3.96
CA LYS A 54 -6.07 -23.79 -5.12
C LYS A 54 -5.03 -24.90 -5.25
N ASN A 55 -3.74 -24.56 -5.15
CA ASN A 55 -2.66 -25.55 -5.25
C ASN A 55 -2.72 -26.60 -4.14
N ASN A 56 -3.12 -26.21 -2.93
CA ASN A 56 -3.28 -27.14 -1.80
C ASN A 56 -4.51 -28.04 -1.93
N SER A 57 -5.57 -27.57 -2.61
CA SER A 57 -6.80 -28.36 -2.87
C SER A 57 -6.62 -29.46 -3.93
N VAL A 58 -5.62 -29.31 -4.81
CA VAL A 58 -5.32 -30.26 -5.90
C VAL A 58 -4.32 -31.36 -5.45
N LYS A 59 -3.70 -31.21 -4.28
CA LYS A 59 -2.84 -32.22 -3.64
C LYS A 59 -3.65 -33.16 -2.76
#